data_AF-A0A1Y4EKK5-F1
#
_entry.id   AF-A0A1Y4EKK5-F1
#
_cell.length_a   1.000
_cell.length_b   1.000
_cell.length_c   1.000
_cell.angle_alpha   90.00
_cell.angle_beta   90.00
_cell.angle_gamma   90.00
#
_symmetry.space_group_name_H-M   'P 1'
#
loop_
_entity.id
_entity.type
_entity.pdbx_description
1 polymer ?
#
loop_
_entity_poly.entity_id
_entity_poly.type
_entity_poly.pdbx_seq_one_letter_code
_entity_poly.pdbx_strand_id
1 'polypeptide(L)'
;MTMTHATSIINQRIQEMSLDYLKLVCTNHNINISDQNLQIILYLIKNNSCTVIIPDYHPIIYIEIYNKTNATVLNDFKPIIEKDYLIQDIKECTN
;
A
#
# COMPACT_ATOMS: atom_id res chain seq x y z
N MET A 1 7.42 -16.28 13.02
CA MET A 1 8.17 -15.12 12.52
C MET A 1 7.78 -13.94 13.40
N THR A 2 8.71 -13.37 14.16
CA THR A 2 8.40 -12.27 15.10
C THR A 2 8.48 -10.95 14.34
N MET A 3 7.40 -10.17 14.31
CA MET A 3 7.39 -8.83 13.73
C MET A 3 8.40 -7.96 14.52
N THR A 4 9.31 -7.28 13.83
CA THR A 4 10.21 -6.34 14.50
C THR A 4 9.43 -5.11 14.99
N HIS A 5 9.96 -4.36 15.95
CA HIS A 5 9.32 -3.13 16.44
C HIS A 5 9.04 -2.13 15.30
N ALA A 6 9.98 -1.99 14.35
CA ALA A 6 9.81 -1.16 13.16
C ALA A 6 8.67 -1.66 12.26
N THR A 7 8.55 -2.98 12.07
CA THR A 7 7.46 -3.60 11.29
C THR A 7 6.10 -3.37 11.95
N SER A 8 6.04 -3.38 13.29
CA SER A 8 4.82 -3.09 14.06
C SER A 8 4.32 -1.66 13.86
N ILE A 9 5.23 -0.68 13.85
CA ILE A 9 4.88 0.74 13.64
C ILE A 9 4.33 0.95 12.23
N ILE A 10 5.01 0.41 11.22
CA ILE A 10 4.57 0.50 9.82
C ILE A 10 3.18 -0.16 9.66
N ASN A 11 2.99 -1.32 10.27
CA ASN A 11 1.70 -2.02 10.25
C ASN A 11 0.56 -1.14 10.80
N GLN A 12 0.76 -0.54 11.98
CA GLN A 12 -0.20 0.37 12.57
C GLN A 12 -0.50 1.56 11.66
N ARG A 13 0.54 2.18 11.07
CA ARG A 13 0.38 3.32 10.15
C ARG A 13 -0.43 2.96 8.91
N ILE A 14 -0.21 1.78 8.33
CA ILE A 14 -1.02 1.30 7.19
C ILE A 14 -2.47 1.11 7.63
N GLN A 15 -2.73 0.49 8.78
CA GLN A 15 -4.08 0.26 9.30
C GLN A 15 -4.84 1.57 9.60
N GLU A 16 -4.13 2.61 10.05
CA GLU A 16 -4.72 3.93 10.36
C GLU A 16 -4.74 4.88 9.15
N MET A 17 -4.16 4.48 8.02
CA MET A 17 -4.02 5.31 6.82
C MET A 17 -5.36 5.83 6.31
N SER A 18 -5.39 7.11 5.94
CA SER A 18 -6.50 7.76 5.25
C SER A 18 -6.37 7.66 3.73
N LEU A 19 -7.48 7.87 3.02
CA LEU A 19 -7.47 7.94 1.56
C LEU A 19 -6.60 9.10 1.06
N ASP A 20 -6.66 10.26 1.72
CA ASP A 20 -5.90 11.45 1.34
C ASP A 20 -4.38 11.20 1.44
N TYR A 21 -3.94 10.44 2.44
CA TYR A 21 -2.54 10.04 2.54
C TYR A 21 -2.14 9.11 1.38
N LEU A 22 -2.94 8.09 1.08
CA LEU A 22 -2.64 7.17 -0.03
C LEU A 22 -2.61 7.92 -1.38
N LYS A 23 -3.50 8.89 -1.58
CA LYS A 23 -3.48 9.80 -2.73
C LYS A 23 -2.20 10.63 -2.80
N LEU A 24 -1.76 11.16 -1.67
CA LEU A 24 -0.52 11.91 -1.57
C LEU A 24 0.67 11.06 -1.99
N VAL A 25 0.79 9.82 -1.47
CA VAL A 25 1.83 8.87 -1.88
C VAL A 25 1.78 8.64 -3.41
N CYS A 26 0.61 8.35 -3.97
CA CYS A 26 0.49 8.17 -5.42
C CYS A 26 0.93 9.43 -6.20
N THR A 27 0.55 10.62 -5.72
CA THR A 27 0.89 11.90 -6.34
C THR A 27 2.40 12.17 -6.28
N ASN A 28 3.04 11.93 -5.14
CA ASN A 28 4.48 12.10 -4.94
C ASN A 28 5.31 11.26 -5.93
N HIS A 29 4.78 10.10 -6.29
CA HIS A 29 5.44 9.13 -7.16
C HIS A 29 4.90 9.12 -8.60
N ASN A 30 4.15 10.15 -9.00
CA ASN A 30 3.56 10.32 -10.34
C ASN A 30 2.66 9.15 -10.80
N ILE A 31 1.94 8.55 -9.87
CA ILE A 31 1.00 7.44 -10.11
C ILE A 31 -0.42 8.01 -10.08
N ASN A 32 -1.15 7.80 -11.19
CA ASN A 32 -2.51 8.30 -11.34
C ASN A 32 -3.53 7.14 -11.28
N ILE A 33 -4.20 7.00 -10.14
CA ILE A 33 -5.27 6.02 -9.92
C ILE A 33 -6.48 6.78 -9.41
N SER A 34 -7.67 6.45 -9.92
CA SER A 34 -8.91 7.12 -9.51
C SER A 34 -9.24 6.90 -8.03
N ASP A 35 -9.90 7.88 -7.43
CA ASP A 35 -10.35 7.84 -6.03
C ASP A 35 -11.11 6.56 -5.66
N GLN A 36 -12.00 6.10 -6.55
CA GLN A 36 -12.77 4.88 -6.35
C GLN A 36 -11.86 3.65 -6.24
N ASN A 37 -10.86 3.54 -7.11
CA ASN A 37 -9.91 2.43 -7.08
C ASN A 37 -8.97 2.54 -5.89
N LEU A 38 -8.53 3.75 -5.53
CA LEU A 38 -7.71 3.98 -4.33
C LEU A 38 -8.48 3.63 -3.04
N GLN A 39 -9.80 3.88 -2.98
CA GLN A 39 -10.62 3.44 -1.84
C GLN A 39 -10.67 1.91 -1.70
N ILE A 40 -10.80 1.20 -2.83
CA ILE A 40 -10.76 -0.27 -2.84
C ILE A 40 -9.40 -0.77 -2.37
N ILE A 41 -8.32 -0.23 -2.93
CA ILE A 41 -6.94 -0.61 -2.57
C ILE A 41 -6.68 -0.32 -1.10
N LEU A 42 -7.07 0.87 -0.60
CA LEU A 42 -6.92 1.27 0.80
C LEU A 42 -7.61 0.26 1.72
N TYR A 43 -8.84 -0.16 1.39
CA TYR A 43 -9.55 -1.17 2.16
C TYR A 43 -8.77 -2.49 2.22
N LEU A 44 -8.23 -2.97 1.09
CA LEU A 44 -7.47 -4.21 1.03
C LEU A 44 -6.19 -4.15 1.88
N ILE A 45 -5.37 -3.12 1.69
CA ILE A 45 -4.09 -2.99 2.41
C ILE A 45 -4.27 -2.75 3.91
N LYS A 46 -5.36 -2.11 4.33
CA LYS A 46 -5.67 -1.93 5.77
C LYS A 46 -6.03 -3.24 6.45
N ASN A 47 -6.79 -4.10 5.75
CA ASN A 47 -7.24 -5.37 6.32
C ASN A 47 -6.17 -6.47 6.23
N ASN A 48 -5.15 -6.29 5.39
CA ASN A 48 -4.10 -7.29 5.20
C ASN A 48 -2.72 -6.67 4.98
N SER A 49 -2.34 -5.71 5.84
CA SER A 49 -1.12 -4.88 5.73
C SER A 49 0.20 -5.67 5.59
N CYS A 50 0.27 -6.88 6.15
CA CYS A 50 1.43 -7.78 5.97
C CYS A 50 1.72 -8.09 4.49
N THR A 51 0.71 -8.09 3.62
CA THR A 51 0.84 -8.31 2.18
C THR A 51 1.52 -7.15 1.44
N VAL A 52 1.69 -6.01 2.09
CA VAL A 52 2.45 -4.86 1.56
C VAL A 52 3.83 -4.76 2.21
N ILE A 53 3.94 -5.18 3.48
CA ILE A 53 5.18 -5.07 4.27
C ILE A 53 6.16 -6.21 4.00
N ILE A 54 5.66 -7.43 3.75
CA ILE A 54 6.49 -8.64 3.61
C ILE A 54 6.55 -9.03 2.13
N PRO A 55 7.74 -9.01 1.49
CA PRO A 55 7.88 -9.30 0.06
C PRO A 55 7.27 -10.63 -0.40
N ASP A 56 7.44 -11.69 0.40
CA ASP A 56 6.89 -13.01 0.09
C ASP A 56 5.35 -13.03 0.02
N TYR A 57 4.68 -12.02 0.58
CA TYR A 57 3.22 -11.89 0.60
C TYR A 57 2.67 -10.88 -0.42
N HIS A 58 3.53 -10.14 -1.13
CA HIS A 58 3.12 -9.21 -2.19
C HIS A 58 2.21 -9.84 -3.26
N PRO A 59 2.41 -11.11 -3.68
CA PRO A 59 1.50 -11.73 -4.65
C PRO A 59 0.03 -11.77 -4.20
N ILE A 60 -0.24 -11.84 -2.89
CA ILE A 60 -1.60 -11.91 -2.34
C ILE A 60 -2.34 -10.60 -2.64
N ILE A 61 -1.75 -9.46 -2.30
CA ILE A 61 -2.39 -8.16 -2.53
C ILE A 61 -2.54 -7.85 -4.02
N TYR A 62 -1.60 -8.31 -4.86
CA TYR A 62 -1.72 -8.13 -6.31
C TYR A 62 -2.94 -8.86 -6.88
N ILE A 63 -3.20 -10.09 -6.43
CA ILE A 63 -4.37 -10.87 -6.84
C ILE A 63 -5.66 -10.19 -6.36
N GLU A 64 -5.68 -9.70 -5.11
CA GLU A 64 -6.86 -9.01 -4.57
C GLU A 64 -7.18 -7.71 -5.33
N ILE A 65 -6.17 -6.89 -5.62
CA ILE A 65 -6.33 -5.65 -6.39
C ILE A 65 -6.85 -5.98 -7.79
N TYR A 66 -6.23 -6.94 -8.49
CA TYR A 66 -6.68 -7.36 -9.83
C TYR A 66 -8.14 -7.80 -9.83
N ASN A 67 -8.53 -8.64 -8.87
CA ASN A 67 -9.89 -9.18 -8.78
C ASN A 67 -10.95 -8.13 -8.43
N LYS A 68 -10.58 -7.09 -7.67
CA LYS A 68 -11.52 -6.03 -7.24
C LYS A 68 -11.54 -4.81 -8.16
N THR A 69 -10.52 -4.67 -9.01
CA THR A 69 -10.37 -3.53 -9.93
C THR A 69 -10.16 -4.03 -11.36
N ASN A 70 -8.92 -4.04 -11.87
CA ASN A 70 -8.51 -4.60 -13.15
C ASN A 70 -6.97 -4.64 -13.28
N ALA A 71 -6.46 -5.16 -14.40
CA ALA A 71 -5.03 -5.25 -14.70
C ALA A 71 -4.32 -3.89 -14.72
N THR A 72 -4.95 -2.85 -15.29
CA THR A 72 -4.36 -1.52 -15.40
C THR A 72 -4.12 -0.93 -14.01
N VAL A 73 -5.14 -0.94 -13.16
CA VAL A 73 -5.03 -0.45 -11.78
C VAL A 73 -3.97 -1.22 -10.99
N LEU A 74 -3.89 -2.55 -11.13
CA LEU A 74 -2.83 -3.34 -10.51
C LEU A 74 -1.44 -2.86 -10.98
N ASN A 75 -1.24 -2.75 -12.29
CA ASN A 75 0.06 -2.39 -12.85
C ASN A 75 0.47 -0.95 -12.47
N ASP A 76 -0.48 -0.04 -12.39
CA ASP A 76 -0.25 1.33 -11.93
C ASP A 76 0.10 1.37 -10.43
N PHE A 77 -0.51 0.50 -9.61
CA PHE A 77 -0.27 0.46 -8.17
C PHE A 77 0.99 -0.31 -7.77
N LYS A 78 1.40 -1.33 -8.54
CA LYS A 78 2.57 -2.17 -8.24
C LYS A 78 3.82 -1.41 -7.79
N PRO A 79 4.24 -0.32 -8.45
CA PRO A 79 5.42 0.44 -8.03
C PRO A 79 5.35 0.99 -6.61
N ILE A 80 4.14 1.26 -6.08
CA ILE A 80 3.93 1.70 -4.68
C ILE A 80 4.49 0.67 -3.69
N ILE A 81 4.41 -0.62 -4.06
CA ILE A 81 4.86 -1.76 -3.27
C ILE A 81 6.28 -2.17 -3.69
N GLU A 82 6.52 -2.41 -4.98
CA GLU A 82 7.80 -2.96 -5.48
C GLU A 82 9.00 -2.04 -5.27
N LYS A 83 8.76 -0.71 -5.22
CA LYS A 83 9.80 0.29 -4.97
C LYS A 83 9.80 0.80 -3.54
N ASP A 84 9.04 0.16 -2.65
CA ASP A 84 8.87 0.54 -1.24
C ASP A 84 8.37 1.97 -1.01
N TYR A 85 7.77 2.63 -2.01
CA TYR A 85 7.32 4.03 -1.90
C TYR A 85 6.39 4.25 -0.71
N LEU A 86 5.42 3.36 -0.48
CA LEU A 86 4.54 3.47 0.67
C LEU A 86 5.31 3.42 2.00
N ILE A 87 6.29 2.52 2.08
CA ILE A 87 7.08 2.29 3.30
C ILE A 87 8.05 3.45 3.54
N GLN A 88 8.61 4.02 2.48
CA GLN A 88 9.48 5.19 2.52
C GLN A 88 8.71 6.42 3.01
N ASP A 89 7.59 6.76 2.38
CA ASP A 89 6.77 7.91 2.75
C ASP A 89 6.26 7.81 4.21
N ILE A 90 5.94 6.60 4.69
CA ILE A 90 5.54 6.37 6.10
C ILE A 90 6.70 6.66 7.06
N LYS A 91 7.93 6.25 6.70
CA LYS A 91 9.12 6.47 7.54
C LYS A 91 9.53 7.94 7.57
N GLU A 92 9.41 8.65 6.45
CA GLU A 92 9.71 10.08 6.38
C GLU A 92 8.79 10.93 7.28
N CYS A 93 7.53 10.51 7.48
CA CYS A 93 6.61 11.17 8.42
C CYS A 93 6.93 10.93 9.91
N THR A 94 7.91 10.07 10.23
CA THR A 94 8.27 9.72 11.62
C THR A 94 9.58 10.32 12.11
N ASN A 95 10.29 11.08 11.26
CA ASN A 95 11.48 11.86 11.61
C ASN A 95 11.13 13.34 11.74
#